data_AF-A0A5F1I231-F1
#
_entry.id   AF-A0A5F1I231-F1
#
_cell.length_a   1.000
_cell.length_b   1.000
_cell.length_c   1.000
_cell.angle_alpha   90.00
_cell.angle_beta   90.00
_cell.angle_gamma   90.00
#
_symmetry.space_group_name_H-M   'P 1'
#
loop_
_entity.id
_entity.type
_entity.pdbx_description
1 polymer ?
#
loop_
_entity_poly.entity_id
_entity_poly.type
_entity_poly.pdbx_seq_one_letter_code
_entity_poly.pdbx_strand_id
1 'polypeptide(L)'
;MAIYTRTGDSGSTSLFTGQRVSKTHLRVEAYGTLDELNATLSLCYCATAIESHRILLEAIQQQIFWFSAELASESEQPSAQQRYISTEEIAALEKAIDSAMSAVPPVHCFILPGRCEAASRMHFARTVARRAERRLVELTKEASVRHVLLHYINRLSDCLYALARVEDNIAHQNLMIQEITKRYHAANHIPALKERTMSLTFQDLHQLIRSAAMRADELHIPVVISIVDANGTESVTWRMPDALLVSSELAPKKAWTAVAMKTATHKLTDTVQPGAPLYGLESHMQGKVVTFGGGFPLWRDGILLGGLGISGGSVEQDMDIAQSAMTAINVGENQ
;
A
#
# COMPACT_ATOMS: atom_id res chain seq x y z
N MET A 1 22.78 3.66 -22.89
CA MET A 1 22.52 4.67 -23.94
C MET A 1 21.98 5.91 -23.24
N ALA A 2 22.45 7.11 -23.57
CA ALA A 2 21.93 8.34 -22.95
C ALA A 2 20.45 8.55 -23.36
N ILE A 3 19.60 8.97 -22.42
CA ILE A 3 18.16 9.14 -22.66
C ILE A 3 17.88 10.27 -23.65
N TYR A 4 18.65 11.37 -23.60
CA TYR A 4 18.52 12.49 -24.54
C TYR A 4 19.55 12.39 -25.68
N THR A 5 19.09 12.50 -26.92
CA THR A 5 19.95 12.41 -28.13
C THR A 5 20.03 13.74 -28.91
N ARG A 6 19.19 14.74 -28.57
CA ARG A 6 19.01 16.04 -29.28
C ARG A 6 18.58 15.93 -30.75
N THR A 7 18.38 14.72 -31.28
CA THR A 7 17.99 14.52 -32.68
C THR A 7 16.57 15.00 -32.97
N GLY A 8 15.74 15.21 -31.95
CA GLY A 8 14.35 15.69 -32.07
C GLY A 8 14.15 17.19 -31.82
N ASP A 9 15.21 17.97 -31.64
CA ASP A 9 15.13 19.38 -31.24
C ASP A 9 14.54 20.27 -32.37
N SER A 10 14.63 19.82 -33.62
CA SER A 10 14.02 20.48 -34.79
C SER A 10 12.51 20.20 -34.95
N GLY A 11 11.88 19.53 -33.97
CA GLY A 11 10.44 19.23 -34.01
C GLY A 11 10.05 17.96 -34.79
N SER A 12 11.03 17.16 -35.25
CA SER A 12 10.80 15.87 -35.90
C SER A 12 11.20 14.69 -35.02
N THR A 13 10.67 13.50 -35.31
CA THR A 13 10.99 12.24 -34.62
C THR A 13 11.07 11.09 -35.62
N SER A 14 11.75 10.00 -35.24
CA SER A 14 11.78 8.78 -36.03
C SER A 14 10.68 7.82 -35.56
N LEU A 15 9.92 7.26 -36.51
CA LEU A 15 9.07 6.09 -36.28
C LEU A 15 9.92 4.84 -36.09
N PHE A 16 9.31 3.74 -35.66
CA PHE A 16 10.02 2.46 -35.49
C PHE A 16 10.61 1.95 -36.81
N THR A 17 10.01 2.32 -37.95
CA THR A 17 10.49 2.03 -39.31
C THR A 17 11.74 2.81 -39.71
N GLY A 18 12.17 3.78 -38.90
CA GLY A 18 13.26 4.70 -39.20
C GLY A 18 12.85 5.94 -40.00
N GLN A 19 11.62 5.99 -40.52
CA GLN A 19 11.08 7.17 -41.20
C GLN A 19 11.03 8.37 -40.23
N ARG A 20 11.49 9.54 -40.66
CA ARG A 20 11.34 10.78 -39.89
C ARG A 20 10.04 11.49 -40.24
N VAL A 21 9.28 11.83 -39.21
CA VAL A 21 8.00 12.55 -39.31
C VAL A 21 7.99 13.75 -38.35
N SER A 22 7.07 14.69 -38.56
CA SER A 22 6.80 15.75 -37.58
C SER A 22 6.33 15.14 -36.25
N LYS A 23 6.70 15.74 -35.11
CA LYS A 23 6.14 15.36 -33.80
C LYS A 23 4.63 15.58 -33.70
N THR A 24 4.04 16.39 -34.58
CA THR A 24 2.59 16.63 -34.68
C THR A 24 1.89 15.69 -35.65
N HIS A 25 2.59 14.70 -36.22
CA HIS A 25 2.02 13.74 -37.15
C HIS A 25 0.95 12.88 -36.46
N LEU A 26 -0.17 12.57 -37.14
CA LEU A 26 -1.31 11.87 -36.52
C LEU A 26 -0.94 10.55 -35.85
N ARG A 27 -0.01 9.79 -36.46
CA ARG A 27 0.53 8.55 -35.86
C ARG A 27 1.24 8.81 -34.52
N VAL A 28 2.02 9.88 -34.43
CA VAL A 28 2.73 10.30 -33.20
C VAL A 28 1.73 10.73 -32.12
N GLU A 29 0.73 11.52 -32.51
CA GLU A 29 -0.35 11.92 -31.62
C GLU A 29 -1.15 10.72 -31.08
N ALA A 30 -1.42 9.72 -31.93
CA ALA A 30 -2.18 8.53 -31.56
C ALA A 30 -1.45 7.67 -30.51
N TYR A 31 -0.21 7.24 -30.78
CA TYR A 31 0.54 6.45 -29.79
C TYR A 31 0.98 7.29 -28.58
N GLY A 32 1.19 8.61 -28.74
CA GLY A 32 1.46 9.51 -27.63
C GLY A 32 0.27 9.64 -26.68
N THR A 33 -0.95 9.68 -27.21
CA THR A 33 -2.17 9.67 -26.39
C THR A 33 -2.37 8.31 -25.68
N LEU A 34 -1.96 7.20 -26.31
CA LEU A 34 -1.95 5.89 -25.67
C LEU A 34 -0.91 5.81 -24.54
N ASP A 35 0.25 6.45 -24.69
CA ASP A 35 1.25 6.53 -23.61
C ASP A 35 0.72 7.35 -22.42
N GLU A 36 0.02 8.45 -22.69
CA GLU A 36 -0.68 9.22 -21.64
C GLU A 36 -1.77 8.39 -20.94
N LEU A 37 -2.53 7.59 -21.70
CA LEU A 37 -3.47 6.63 -21.13
C LEU A 37 -2.74 5.63 -20.23
N ASN A 38 -1.61 5.09 -20.68
CA ASN A 38 -0.84 4.10 -19.93
C ASN A 38 -0.27 4.67 -18.62
N ALA A 39 0.25 5.90 -18.65
CA ALA A 39 0.67 6.63 -17.45
C ALA A 39 -0.51 6.87 -16.50
N THR A 40 -1.70 7.16 -17.03
CA THR A 40 -2.92 7.31 -16.23
C THR A 40 -3.36 5.98 -15.61
N LEU A 41 -3.22 4.86 -16.33
CA LEU A 41 -3.51 3.53 -15.79
C LEU A 41 -2.59 3.16 -14.62
N SER A 42 -1.32 3.61 -14.62
CA SER A 42 -0.44 3.47 -13.44
C SER A 42 -1.03 4.16 -12.21
N LEU A 43 -1.62 5.35 -12.38
CA LEU A 43 -2.29 6.05 -11.28
C LEU A 43 -3.51 5.27 -10.77
N CYS A 44 -4.28 4.67 -11.67
CA CYS A 44 -5.39 3.78 -11.31
C CYS A 44 -4.87 2.58 -10.50
N TYR A 45 -3.82 1.91 -10.97
CA TYR A 45 -3.21 0.76 -10.30
C TYR A 45 -2.80 1.10 -8.86
N CYS A 46 -2.11 2.22 -8.65
CA CYS A 46 -1.65 2.64 -7.33
C CYS A 46 -2.80 2.97 -6.35
N ALA A 47 -3.93 3.48 -6.83
CA ALA A 47 -5.05 3.87 -5.99
C ALA A 47 -6.04 2.72 -5.70
N THR A 48 -5.95 1.63 -6.46
CA THR A 48 -6.90 0.51 -6.40
C THR A 48 -6.51 -0.45 -5.27
N ALA A 49 -7.44 -0.71 -4.34
CA ALA A 49 -7.22 -1.69 -3.27
C ALA A 49 -7.62 -3.13 -3.67
N ILE A 50 -8.47 -3.28 -4.68
CA ILE A 50 -9.01 -4.58 -5.11
C ILE A 50 -7.96 -5.32 -5.96
N GLU A 51 -7.48 -6.47 -5.47
CA GLU A 51 -6.42 -7.25 -6.11
C GLU A 51 -6.73 -7.61 -7.57
N SER A 52 -7.94 -8.13 -7.82
CA SER A 52 -8.34 -8.54 -9.17
C SER A 52 -8.35 -7.37 -10.15
N HIS A 53 -8.71 -6.17 -9.70
CA HIS A 53 -8.66 -4.97 -10.52
C HIS A 53 -7.21 -4.53 -10.79
N ARG A 54 -6.31 -4.63 -9.81
CA ARG A 54 -4.88 -4.33 -10.02
C ARG A 54 -4.25 -5.24 -11.06
N ILE A 55 -4.50 -6.56 -10.96
CA ILE A 55 -4.00 -7.55 -11.93
C ILE A 55 -4.53 -7.23 -13.34
N LEU A 56 -5.82 -6.90 -13.46
CA LEU A 56 -6.41 -6.53 -14.75
C LEU A 56 -5.81 -5.23 -15.30
N LEU A 57 -5.64 -4.21 -14.48
CA LEU A 57 -5.02 -2.95 -14.88
C LEU A 57 -3.58 -3.17 -15.38
N GLU A 58 -2.78 -3.96 -14.68
CA GLU A 58 -1.41 -4.28 -15.10
C GLU A 58 -1.39 -5.02 -16.45
N ALA A 59 -2.32 -5.96 -16.66
CA ALA A 59 -2.47 -6.62 -17.96
C ALA A 59 -2.84 -5.62 -19.07
N ILE A 60 -3.77 -4.69 -18.80
CA ILE A 60 -4.14 -3.62 -19.74
C ILE A 60 -2.94 -2.73 -20.05
N GLN A 61 -2.09 -2.38 -19.07
CA GLN A 61 -0.90 -1.57 -19.31
C GLN A 61 0.08 -2.23 -20.29
N GLN A 62 0.27 -3.55 -20.15
CA GLN A 62 1.09 -4.33 -21.09
C GLN A 62 0.45 -4.36 -22.48
N GLN A 63 -0.87 -4.52 -22.56
CA GLN A 63 -1.62 -4.51 -23.82
C GLN A 63 -1.52 -3.14 -24.52
N ILE A 64 -1.64 -2.03 -23.79
CA ILE A 64 -1.46 -0.66 -24.32
C ILE A 64 -0.01 -0.43 -24.80
N PHE A 65 0.97 -1.04 -24.15
CA PHE A 65 2.36 -0.99 -24.63
C PHE A 65 2.52 -1.70 -25.99
N TRP A 66 1.95 -2.90 -26.15
CA TRP A 66 1.95 -3.62 -27.44
C TRP A 66 1.18 -2.87 -28.51
N PHE A 67 0.03 -2.30 -28.16
CA PHE A 67 -0.77 -1.44 -29.02
C PHE A 67 0.07 -0.26 -29.54
N SER A 68 0.75 0.45 -28.64
CA SER A 68 1.57 1.61 -29.00
C SER A 68 2.73 1.22 -29.92
N ALA A 69 3.36 0.07 -29.66
CA ALA A 69 4.42 -0.46 -30.53
C ALA A 69 3.90 -0.78 -31.94
N GLU A 70 2.70 -1.34 -32.05
CA GLU A 70 2.07 -1.62 -33.35
C GLU A 70 1.78 -0.34 -34.11
N LEU A 71 1.20 0.68 -33.48
CA LEU A 71 0.96 1.97 -34.12
C LEU A 71 2.25 2.69 -34.52
N ALA A 72 3.37 2.45 -33.82
CA ALA A 72 4.67 3.00 -34.19
C ALA A 72 5.29 2.31 -35.43
N SER A 73 4.72 1.20 -35.88
CA SER A 73 5.15 0.42 -37.06
C SER A 73 4.24 0.63 -38.28
N GLU A 74 4.78 0.50 -39.49
CA GLU A 74 3.99 0.58 -40.74
C GLU A 74 3.47 -0.78 -41.23
N SER A 75 3.85 -1.88 -40.56
CA SER A 75 3.42 -3.21 -40.96
C SER A 75 1.94 -3.43 -40.64
N GLU A 76 1.13 -3.69 -41.66
CA GLU A 76 -0.28 -4.07 -41.49
C GLU A 76 -0.44 -5.43 -40.77
N GLN A 77 0.65 -6.20 -40.64
CA GLN A 77 0.66 -7.50 -39.97
C GLN A 77 1.65 -7.55 -38.80
N PRO A 78 1.20 -7.95 -37.60
CA PRO A 78 2.09 -8.18 -36.47
C PRO A 78 3.15 -9.22 -36.82
N SER A 79 4.40 -8.99 -36.45
CA SER A 79 5.43 -10.04 -36.56
C SER A 79 5.04 -11.22 -35.65
N ALA A 80 5.21 -12.46 -36.12
CA ALA A 80 4.84 -13.66 -35.35
C ALA A 80 5.58 -13.82 -34.01
N GLN A 81 6.63 -13.01 -33.77
CA GLN A 81 7.44 -13.01 -32.57
C GLN A 81 7.03 -11.94 -31.53
N GLN A 82 6.09 -11.05 -31.87
CA GLN A 82 5.61 -9.99 -30.97
C GLN A 82 4.20 -10.30 -30.49
N ARG A 83 3.93 -10.00 -29.21
CA ARG A 83 2.57 -10.01 -28.67
C ARG A 83 1.79 -8.83 -29.26
N TYR A 84 0.53 -9.06 -29.62
CA TYR A 84 -0.36 -8.07 -30.21
C TYR A 84 -1.75 -8.21 -29.60
N ILE A 85 -2.57 -7.17 -29.72
CA ILE A 85 -3.97 -7.22 -29.31
C ILE A 85 -4.76 -8.03 -30.32
N SER A 86 -5.50 -9.03 -29.84
CA SER A 86 -6.41 -9.87 -30.59
C SER A 86 -7.81 -9.86 -29.97
N THR A 87 -8.69 -10.73 -30.46
CA THR A 87 -10.08 -10.85 -30.00
C THR A 87 -10.19 -11.36 -28.56
N GLU A 88 -9.17 -12.07 -28.09
CA GLU A 88 -9.04 -12.62 -26.75
C GLU A 88 -8.98 -11.51 -25.70
N GLU A 89 -8.19 -10.45 -25.93
CA GLU A 89 -8.14 -9.30 -25.03
C GLU A 89 -9.47 -8.55 -24.97
N ILE A 90 -10.18 -8.44 -26.10
CA ILE A 90 -11.52 -7.83 -26.14
C ILE A 90 -12.50 -8.65 -25.29
N ALA A 91 -12.50 -9.97 -25.47
CA ALA A 91 -13.36 -10.87 -24.69
C ALA A 91 -13.03 -10.83 -23.19
N ALA A 92 -11.75 -10.64 -22.83
CA ALA A 92 -11.36 -10.45 -21.43
C ALA A 92 -11.91 -9.14 -20.84
N LEU A 93 -11.90 -8.04 -21.61
CA LEU A 93 -12.51 -6.77 -21.19
C LEU A 93 -14.03 -6.91 -21.04
N GLU A 94 -14.71 -7.56 -21.98
CA GLU A 94 -16.16 -7.81 -21.92
C GLU A 94 -16.54 -8.63 -20.69
N LYS A 95 -15.81 -9.72 -20.42
CA LYS A 95 -16.00 -10.52 -19.21
C LYS A 95 -15.80 -9.71 -17.92
N ALA A 96 -14.80 -8.83 -17.90
CA ALA A 96 -14.56 -7.94 -16.77
C ALA A 96 -15.70 -6.93 -16.58
N ILE A 97 -16.24 -6.37 -17.67
CA ILE A 97 -17.40 -5.48 -17.66
C ILE A 97 -18.61 -6.21 -17.06
N ASP A 98 -18.94 -7.40 -17.56
CA ASP A 98 -20.08 -8.18 -17.09
C ASP A 98 -19.96 -8.53 -15.60
N SER A 99 -18.77 -8.95 -15.17
CA SER A 99 -18.49 -9.25 -13.76
C SER A 99 -18.60 -8.00 -12.88
N ALA A 100 -18.11 -6.86 -13.33
CA ALA A 100 -18.17 -5.62 -12.56
C ALA A 100 -19.59 -5.07 -12.48
N MET A 101 -20.32 -5.08 -13.60
CA MET A 101 -21.67 -4.54 -13.66
C MET A 101 -22.71 -5.41 -12.93
N SER A 102 -22.49 -6.72 -12.84
CA SER A 102 -23.34 -7.61 -12.02
C SER A 102 -23.14 -7.43 -10.51
N ALA A 103 -21.99 -6.88 -10.08
CA ALA A 103 -21.67 -6.63 -8.68
C ALA A 103 -22.21 -5.28 -8.14
N VAL A 104 -22.78 -4.43 -9.00
CA VAL A 104 -23.27 -3.10 -8.63
C VAL A 104 -24.75 -2.92 -8.94
N PRO A 105 -25.47 -2.08 -8.18
CA PRO A 105 -26.87 -1.77 -8.49
C PRO A 105 -27.03 -1.12 -9.88
N PRO A 106 -28.11 -1.44 -10.61
CA PRO A 106 -28.40 -0.80 -11.88
C PRO A 106 -28.63 0.71 -11.67
N VAL A 107 -28.14 1.52 -12.61
CA VAL A 107 -28.34 2.98 -12.59
C VAL A 107 -28.86 3.41 -13.95
N HIS A 108 -29.95 4.19 -13.93
CA HIS A 108 -30.66 4.66 -15.12
C HIS A 108 -30.44 6.16 -15.41
N CYS A 109 -29.51 6.80 -14.71
CA CYS A 109 -29.14 8.20 -14.90
C CYS A 109 -27.63 8.36 -15.08
N PHE A 110 -27.20 9.55 -15.51
CA PHE A 110 -25.78 9.87 -15.54
C PHE A 110 -25.22 9.97 -14.11
N ILE A 111 -24.01 9.43 -13.94
CA ILE A 111 -23.27 9.51 -12.68
C ILE A 111 -22.23 10.63 -12.76
N LEU A 112 -21.92 11.22 -11.62
CA LEU A 112 -20.72 12.03 -11.49
C LEU A 112 -19.48 11.13 -11.50
N PRO A 113 -18.37 11.55 -12.13
CA PRO A 113 -17.19 10.71 -12.29
C PRO A 113 -16.39 10.63 -10.98
N GLY A 114 -16.70 9.61 -10.18
CA GLY A 114 -15.93 9.22 -9.01
C GLY A 114 -16.44 9.82 -7.72
N ARG A 115 -16.46 9.00 -6.68
CA ARG A 115 -16.75 9.34 -5.28
C ARG A 115 -15.65 8.85 -4.34
N CYS A 116 -14.73 8.03 -4.83
CA CYS A 116 -13.48 7.67 -4.19
C CYS A 116 -12.27 7.92 -5.12
N GLU A 117 -11.05 7.83 -4.58
CA GLU A 117 -9.82 8.11 -5.32
C GLU A 117 -9.62 7.15 -6.50
N ALA A 118 -9.79 5.84 -6.29
CA ALA A 118 -9.64 4.82 -7.33
C ALA A 118 -10.61 5.05 -8.50
N ALA A 119 -11.91 5.19 -8.20
CA ALA A 119 -12.94 5.43 -9.21
C ALA A 119 -12.74 6.75 -9.97
N SER A 120 -12.30 7.82 -9.28
CA SER A 120 -12.01 9.11 -9.91
C SER A 120 -10.89 8.99 -10.94
N ARG A 121 -9.80 8.29 -10.58
CA ARG A 121 -8.69 8.02 -11.51
C ARG A 121 -9.12 7.13 -12.68
N MET A 122 -9.93 6.10 -12.44
CA MET A 122 -10.47 5.25 -13.51
C MET A 122 -11.39 6.03 -14.46
N HIS A 123 -12.23 6.93 -13.95
CA HIS A 123 -13.02 7.81 -14.81
C HIS A 123 -12.17 8.80 -15.59
N PHE A 124 -11.09 9.32 -15.01
CA PHE A 124 -10.13 10.13 -15.74
C PHE A 124 -9.47 9.31 -16.86
N ALA A 125 -8.94 8.12 -16.56
CA ALA A 125 -8.39 7.18 -17.54
C ALA A 125 -9.38 6.88 -18.67
N ARG A 126 -10.66 6.65 -18.35
CA ARG A 126 -11.72 6.45 -19.34
C ARG A 126 -11.85 7.63 -20.31
N THR A 127 -11.74 8.86 -19.83
CA THR A 127 -11.78 10.04 -20.73
C THR A 127 -10.56 10.10 -21.65
N VAL A 128 -9.38 9.71 -21.15
CA VAL A 128 -8.15 9.61 -21.95
C VAL A 128 -8.25 8.49 -22.98
N ALA A 129 -8.82 7.33 -22.62
CA ALA A 129 -9.08 6.23 -23.55
C ALA A 129 -10.00 6.66 -24.70
N ARG A 130 -11.07 7.40 -24.39
CA ARG A 130 -11.94 7.99 -25.43
C ARG A 130 -11.22 9.05 -26.27
N ARG A 131 -10.24 9.76 -25.70
CA ARG A 131 -9.40 10.68 -26.47
C ARG A 131 -8.48 9.92 -27.43
N ALA A 132 -7.84 8.85 -26.97
CA ALA A 132 -7.03 7.97 -27.80
C ALA A 132 -7.86 7.36 -28.93
N GLU A 133 -9.07 6.87 -28.64
CA GLU A 133 -10.03 6.37 -29.65
C GLU A 133 -10.26 7.39 -30.76
N ARG A 134 -10.53 8.67 -30.43
CA ARG A 134 -10.71 9.72 -31.44
C ARG A 134 -9.46 9.95 -32.29
N ARG A 135 -8.27 9.93 -31.68
CA ARG A 135 -6.99 10.06 -32.42
C ARG A 135 -6.74 8.88 -33.35
N LEU A 136 -7.13 7.67 -32.95
CA LEU A 136 -7.11 6.52 -33.82
C LEU A 136 -8.07 6.64 -35.01
N VAL A 137 -9.30 7.11 -34.77
CA VAL A 137 -10.29 7.33 -35.83
C VAL A 137 -9.86 8.44 -36.80
N GLU A 138 -9.10 9.43 -36.34
CA GLU A 138 -8.47 10.40 -37.24
C GLU A 138 -7.36 9.75 -38.06
N LEU A 139 -6.50 8.95 -37.43
CA LEU A 139 -5.41 8.24 -38.11
C LEU A 139 -5.93 7.28 -39.20
N THR A 140 -7.08 6.63 -39.00
CA THR A 140 -7.65 5.69 -39.98
C THR A 140 -8.05 6.35 -41.31
N LYS A 141 -8.13 7.68 -41.36
CA LYS A 141 -8.38 8.44 -42.60
C LYS A 141 -7.14 8.54 -43.48
N GLU A 142 -5.95 8.43 -42.90
CA GLU A 142 -4.67 8.61 -43.59
C GLU A 142 -3.83 7.32 -43.65
N ALA A 143 -4.08 6.36 -42.76
CA ALA A 143 -3.34 5.12 -42.68
C ALA A 143 -4.23 3.92 -42.35
N SER A 144 -3.83 2.74 -42.81
CA SER A 144 -4.44 1.47 -42.44
C SER A 144 -4.18 1.17 -40.96
N VAL A 145 -5.24 0.89 -40.19
CA VAL A 145 -5.19 0.51 -38.78
C VAL A 145 -6.08 -0.71 -38.58
N ARG A 146 -5.58 -1.73 -37.88
CA ARG A 146 -6.37 -2.96 -37.63
C ARG A 146 -7.65 -2.64 -36.86
N HIS A 147 -8.79 -3.09 -37.36
CA HIS A 147 -10.10 -2.88 -36.73
C HIS A 147 -10.18 -3.38 -35.28
N VAL A 148 -9.45 -4.44 -34.94
CA VAL A 148 -9.40 -4.98 -33.57
C VAL A 148 -8.92 -3.94 -32.54
N LEU A 149 -8.03 -3.02 -32.95
CA LEU A 149 -7.51 -1.96 -32.08
C LEU A 149 -8.57 -0.90 -31.74
N LEU A 150 -9.42 -0.56 -32.72
CA LEU A 150 -10.56 0.35 -32.53
C LEU A 150 -11.59 -0.28 -31.58
N HIS A 151 -11.89 -1.57 -31.75
CA HIS A 151 -12.81 -2.28 -30.85
C HIS A 151 -12.24 -2.39 -29.44
N TYR A 152 -10.95 -2.69 -29.31
CA TYR A 152 -10.30 -2.80 -28.01
C TYR A 152 -10.34 -1.47 -27.24
N ILE A 153 -9.94 -0.34 -27.84
CA ILE A 153 -9.93 0.95 -27.12
C ILE A 153 -11.35 1.42 -26.76
N ASN A 154 -12.33 1.15 -27.62
CA ASN A 154 -13.73 1.41 -27.35
C ASN A 154 -14.21 0.63 -26.12
N ARG A 155 -13.96 -0.70 -26.11
CA ARG A 155 -14.33 -1.59 -25.01
C ARG A 155 -13.55 -1.30 -23.72
N LEU A 156 -12.30 -0.88 -23.82
CA LEU A 156 -11.49 -0.47 -22.66
C LEU A 156 -12.13 0.72 -21.94
N SER A 157 -12.70 1.67 -22.69
CA SER A 157 -13.39 2.81 -22.07
C SER A 157 -14.63 2.38 -21.26
N ASP A 158 -15.37 1.37 -21.71
CA ASP A 158 -16.49 0.77 -20.97
C ASP A 158 -15.99 -0.02 -19.76
N CYS A 159 -14.89 -0.76 -19.91
CA CYS A 159 -14.27 -1.51 -18.80
C CYS A 159 -13.85 -0.57 -17.67
N LEU A 160 -13.16 0.53 -17.98
CA LEU A 160 -12.76 1.52 -16.99
C LEU A 160 -13.97 2.17 -16.29
N TYR A 161 -15.09 2.36 -17.00
CA TYR A 161 -16.35 2.79 -16.37
C TYR A 161 -16.90 1.75 -15.39
N ALA A 162 -16.95 0.48 -15.80
CA ALA A 162 -17.47 -0.61 -14.99
C ALA A 162 -16.64 -0.82 -13.72
N LEU A 163 -15.31 -0.80 -13.83
CA LEU A 163 -14.41 -0.88 -12.67
C LEU A 163 -14.61 0.31 -11.72
N ALA A 164 -14.71 1.53 -12.25
CA ALA A 164 -14.95 2.73 -11.44
C ALA A 164 -16.25 2.63 -10.62
N ARG A 165 -17.31 2.05 -11.22
CA ARG A 165 -18.58 1.80 -10.54
C ARG A 165 -18.45 0.85 -9.35
N VAL A 166 -17.64 -0.20 -9.49
CA VAL A 166 -17.40 -1.18 -8.41
C VAL A 166 -16.61 -0.52 -7.27
N GLU A 167 -15.53 0.19 -7.59
CA GLU A 167 -14.73 0.92 -6.60
C GLU A 167 -15.56 1.93 -5.80
N ASP A 168 -16.38 2.72 -6.48
CA ASP A 168 -17.28 3.69 -5.84
C ASP A 168 -18.33 2.99 -4.95
N ASN A 169 -18.91 1.89 -5.42
CA ASN A 169 -19.91 1.16 -4.65
C ASN A 169 -19.33 0.58 -3.36
N ILE A 170 -18.14 -0.04 -3.43
CA ILE A 170 -17.46 -0.61 -2.26
C ILE A 170 -17.04 0.51 -1.29
N ALA A 171 -16.45 1.59 -1.80
CA ALA A 171 -16.09 2.74 -0.97
C ALA A 171 -17.32 3.34 -0.27
N HIS A 172 -18.44 3.47 -0.97
CA HIS A 172 -19.69 3.95 -0.41
C HIS A 172 -20.26 3.01 0.66
N GLN A 173 -20.27 1.70 0.41
CA GLN A 173 -20.70 0.70 1.38
C GLN A 173 -19.85 0.76 2.66
N ASN A 174 -18.52 0.84 2.53
CA ASN A 174 -17.62 0.96 3.67
C ASN A 174 -17.89 2.23 4.48
N LEU A 175 -18.10 3.37 3.81
CA LEU A 175 -18.44 4.63 4.47
C LEU A 175 -19.80 4.56 5.19
N MET A 176 -20.80 3.92 4.57
CA MET A 176 -22.11 3.70 5.19
C MET A 176 -22.00 2.79 6.42
N ILE A 177 -21.23 1.71 6.35
CA ILE A 177 -20.98 0.82 7.49
C ILE A 177 -20.34 1.59 8.64
N GLN A 178 -19.31 2.38 8.37
CA GLN A 178 -18.62 3.20 9.38
C GLN A 178 -19.58 4.20 10.03
N GLU A 179 -20.36 4.92 9.23
CA GLU A 179 -21.29 5.94 9.73
C GLU A 179 -22.46 5.33 10.52
N ILE A 180 -23.04 4.22 10.05
CA ILE A 180 -24.09 3.50 10.78
C ILE A 180 -23.53 2.96 12.10
N THR A 181 -22.34 2.36 12.08
CA THR A 181 -21.68 1.84 13.30
C THR A 181 -21.47 2.96 14.31
N LYS A 182 -20.96 4.11 13.87
CA LYS A 182 -20.79 5.31 14.70
C LYS A 182 -22.11 5.78 15.32
N ARG A 183 -23.18 5.90 14.52
CA ARG A 183 -24.50 6.33 15.00
C ARG A 183 -25.13 5.32 15.97
N TYR A 184 -25.00 4.03 15.67
CA TYR A 184 -25.50 2.96 16.52
C TYR A 184 -24.83 2.97 17.90
N HIS A 185 -23.52 3.18 17.95
CA HIS A 185 -22.78 3.34 19.21
C HIS A 185 -23.24 4.59 19.99
N ALA A 186 -23.44 5.72 19.31
CA ALA A 186 -23.89 6.94 19.95
C ALA A 186 -25.32 6.83 20.52
N ALA A 187 -26.24 6.19 19.78
CA ALA A 187 -27.66 6.12 20.12
C ALA A 187 -27.97 5.12 21.24
N ASN A 188 -27.25 4.00 21.33
CA ASN A 188 -27.67 2.93 22.22
C ASN A 188 -27.16 3.01 23.65
N HIS A 189 -26.32 4.00 24.02
CA HIS A 189 -25.66 4.03 25.35
C HIS A 189 -25.21 2.63 25.80
N ILE A 190 -24.83 1.78 24.85
CA ILE A 190 -24.05 0.59 25.14
C ILE A 190 -22.75 1.25 25.61
N PRO A 191 -22.36 1.14 26.90
CA PRO A 191 -21.02 1.54 27.28
C PRO A 191 -20.16 0.85 26.27
N ALA A 192 -19.47 1.64 25.43
CA ALA A 192 -18.82 1.14 24.22
C ALA A 192 -18.23 -0.21 24.57
N LEU A 193 -18.53 -1.28 23.80
CA LEU A 193 -17.77 -2.52 23.89
C LEU A 193 -16.32 -2.06 23.85
N LYS A 194 -15.69 -1.98 25.03
CA LYS A 194 -14.67 -0.99 25.40
C LYS A 194 -13.90 -0.61 24.16
N GLU A 195 -14.33 0.51 23.54
CA GLU A 195 -13.93 0.97 22.21
C GLU A 195 -12.54 0.42 21.93
N ARG A 196 -12.41 -0.65 21.11
CA ARG A 196 -11.21 -1.54 21.04
C ARG A 196 -10.02 -0.73 21.48
N THR A 197 -9.68 -0.82 22.78
CA THR A 197 -8.77 0.11 23.47
C THR A 197 -7.64 0.34 22.50
N MET A 198 -7.40 1.56 21.97
CA MET A 198 -6.49 1.78 20.84
C MET A 198 -5.33 0.78 20.94
N SER A 199 -5.46 -0.30 20.19
CA SER A 199 -4.68 -1.52 20.42
C SER A 199 -3.74 -1.61 19.25
N LEU A 200 -2.51 -2.05 19.51
CA LEU A 200 -1.56 -2.34 18.45
C LEU A 200 -2.24 -3.21 17.39
N THR A 201 -2.36 -2.68 16.18
CA THR A 201 -2.91 -3.41 15.04
C THR A 201 -1.91 -4.45 14.58
N PHE A 202 -2.33 -5.40 13.74
CA PHE A 202 -1.39 -6.33 13.10
C PHE A 202 -0.28 -5.58 12.34
N GLN A 203 -0.61 -4.44 11.71
CA GLN A 203 0.35 -3.61 11.01
C GLN A 203 1.33 -2.93 11.96
N ASP A 204 0.87 -2.43 13.12
CA ASP A 204 1.75 -1.87 14.16
C ASP A 204 2.71 -2.95 14.68
N LEU A 205 2.23 -4.15 15.00
CA LEU A 205 3.05 -5.26 15.48
C LEU A 205 4.10 -5.67 14.45
N HIS A 206 3.70 -5.83 13.19
CA HIS A 206 4.60 -6.17 12.10
C HIS A 206 5.67 -5.08 11.90
N GLN A 207 5.29 -3.81 11.95
CA GLN A 207 6.21 -2.69 11.77
C GLN A 207 7.20 -2.57 12.95
N LEU A 208 6.74 -2.75 14.19
CA LEU A 208 7.60 -2.79 15.39
C LEU A 208 8.66 -3.89 15.27
N ILE A 209 8.25 -5.11 14.95
CA ILE A 209 9.17 -6.25 14.81
C ILE A 209 10.15 -5.98 13.67
N ARG A 210 9.67 -5.57 12.50
CA ARG A 210 10.49 -5.33 11.32
C ARG A 210 11.54 -4.25 11.59
N SER A 211 11.14 -3.13 12.16
CA SER A 211 12.05 -2.02 12.46
C SER A 211 13.06 -2.38 13.55
N ALA A 212 12.64 -3.11 14.60
CA ALA A 212 13.56 -3.62 15.61
C ALA A 212 14.58 -4.61 15.01
N ALA A 213 14.11 -5.55 14.20
CA ALA A 213 14.96 -6.55 13.54
C ALA A 213 16.00 -5.89 12.61
N MET A 214 15.56 -4.96 11.76
CA MET A 214 16.46 -4.22 10.88
C MET A 214 17.53 -3.45 11.67
N ARG A 215 17.14 -2.81 12.78
CA ARG A 215 18.09 -2.08 13.61
C ARG A 215 19.07 -3.00 14.34
N ALA A 216 18.59 -4.15 14.80
CA ALA A 216 19.43 -5.19 15.39
C ALA A 216 20.45 -5.74 14.40
N ASP A 217 20.04 -5.97 13.14
CA ASP A 217 20.92 -6.39 12.05
C ASP A 217 22.00 -5.34 11.73
N GLU A 218 21.65 -4.05 11.71
CA GLU A 218 22.59 -2.93 11.52
C GLU A 218 23.65 -2.88 12.63
N LEU A 219 23.25 -3.19 13.87
CA LEU A 219 24.17 -3.24 15.02
C LEU A 219 24.91 -4.58 15.11
N HIS A 220 24.58 -5.56 14.25
CA HIS A 220 25.12 -6.91 14.25
C HIS A 220 24.91 -7.66 15.57
N ILE A 221 23.74 -7.50 16.19
CA ILE A 221 23.42 -8.11 17.48
C ILE A 221 22.07 -8.83 17.38
N PRO A 222 22.04 -10.16 17.50
CA PRO A 222 20.78 -10.88 17.50
C PRO A 222 20.03 -10.67 18.83
N VAL A 223 18.77 -10.24 18.74
CA VAL A 223 17.93 -9.94 19.91
C VAL A 223 16.64 -10.77 19.93
N VAL A 224 16.00 -10.79 21.09
CA VAL A 224 14.60 -11.16 21.26
C VAL A 224 13.77 -9.89 21.35
N ILE A 225 12.71 -9.83 20.53
CA ILE A 225 11.74 -8.75 20.48
C ILE A 225 10.42 -9.30 21.03
N SER A 226 9.93 -8.72 22.13
CA SER A 226 8.64 -9.09 22.73
C SER A 226 7.73 -7.88 22.83
N ILE A 227 6.46 -8.07 22.49
CA ILE A 227 5.42 -7.04 22.52
C ILE A 227 4.23 -7.58 23.32
N VAL A 228 3.77 -6.77 24.27
CA VAL A 228 2.58 -7.03 25.08
C VAL A 228 1.50 -5.99 24.80
N ASP A 229 0.24 -6.36 24.98
CA ASP A 229 -0.88 -5.41 24.90
C ASP A 229 -0.93 -4.49 26.13
N ALA A 230 -1.86 -3.53 26.13
CA ALA A 230 -2.05 -2.60 27.24
C ALA A 230 -2.44 -3.25 28.58
N ASN A 231 -2.85 -4.53 28.57
CA ASN A 231 -3.14 -5.33 29.77
C ASN A 231 -1.93 -6.15 30.24
N GLY A 232 -0.80 -6.08 29.52
CA GLY A 232 0.38 -6.89 29.78
C GLY A 232 0.24 -8.33 29.28
N THR A 233 -0.70 -8.62 28.39
CA THR A 233 -0.83 -9.94 27.75
C THR A 233 0.15 -10.01 26.57
N GLU A 234 0.93 -11.08 26.52
CA GLU A 234 1.87 -11.29 25.43
C GLU A 234 1.13 -11.38 24.09
N SER A 235 1.50 -10.50 23.16
CA SER A 235 0.93 -10.46 21.81
C SER A 235 1.83 -11.19 20.83
N VAL A 236 3.13 -10.93 20.89
CA VAL A 236 4.12 -11.58 20.04
C VAL A 236 5.49 -11.56 20.70
N THR A 237 6.20 -12.67 20.60
CA THR A 237 7.63 -12.75 20.91
C THR A 237 8.32 -13.37 19.70
N TRP A 238 9.31 -12.67 19.16
CA TRP A 238 10.14 -13.14 18.07
C TRP A 238 11.60 -13.15 18.50
N ARG A 239 12.27 -14.27 18.25
CA ARG A 239 13.67 -14.49 18.58
C ARG A 239 14.47 -14.56 17.28
N MET A 240 15.42 -13.65 17.13
CA MET A 240 16.38 -13.73 16.04
C MET A 240 17.24 -15.01 16.17
N PRO A 241 17.70 -15.59 15.04
CA PRO A 241 18.73 -16.61 15.07
C PRO A 241 19.91 -16.16 15.93
N ASP A 242 20.48 -17.09 16.70
CA ASP A 242 21.64 -16.86 17.58
C ASP A 242 21.47 -15.85 18.73
N ALA A 243 20.27 -15.32 18.97
CA ALA A 243 20.01 -14.49 20.14
C ALA A 243 20.22 -15.27 21.43
N LEU A 244 20.79 -14.62 22.45
CA LEU A 244 21.07 -15.20 23.77
C LEU A 244 19.80 -15.83 24.37
N LEU A 245 19.92 -17.04 24.93
CA LEU A 245 18.75 -17.76 25.46
C LEU A 245 18.08 -17.01 26.62
N VAL A 246 18.87 -16.36 27.48
CA VAL A 246 18.35 -15.54 28.60
C VAL A 246 17.45 -14.39 28.12
N SER A 247 17.66 -13.89 26.90
CA SER A 247 16.82 -12.86 26.31
C SER A 247 15.39 -13.30 26.05
N SER A 248 15.15 -14.61 25.91
CA SER A 248 13.81 -15.16 25.74
C SER A 248 12.96 -15.03 27.00
N GLU A 249 13.61 -14.91 28.17
CA GLU A 249 12.92 -14.60 29.43
C GLU A 249 12.91 -13.09 29.72
N LEU A 250 14.00 -12.39 29.40
CA LEU A 250 14.15 -10.98 29.75
C LEU A 250 13.32 -10.05 28.87
N ALA A 251 13.24 -10.27 27.55
CA ALA A 251 12.48 -9.40 26.66
C ALA A 251 10.98 -9.34 27.02
N PRO A 252 10.27 -10.47 27.24
CA PRO A 252 8.88 -10.42 27.69
C PRO A 252 8.70 -9.73 29.05
N LYS A 253 9.62 -9.97 30.00
CA LYS A 253 9.57 -9.30 31.31
C LYS A 253 9.81 -7.80 31.20
N LYS A 254 10.71 -7.34 30.33
CA LYS A 254 10.94 -5.91 30.04
C LYS A 254 9.68 -5.26 29.44
N ALA A 255 9.06 -5.89 28.44
CA ALA A 255 7.82 -5.43 27.82
C ALA A 255 6.68 -5.33 28.84
N TRP A 256 6.50 -6.39 29.64
CA TRP A 256 5.49 -6.44 30.70
C TRP A 256 5.73 -5.39 31.78
N THR A 257 6.98 -5.24 32.24
CA THR A 257 7.35 -4.24 33.25
C THR A 257 7.01 -2.84 32.77
N ALA A 258 7.27 -2.54 31.49
CA ALA A 258 6.98 -1.23 30.94
C ALA A 258 5.49 -0.88 30.98
N VAL A 259 4.60 -1.85 30.72
CA VAL A 259 3.15 -1.69 30.88
C VAL A 259 2.73 -1.60 32.34
N ALA A 260 3.22 -2.52 33.19
CA ALA A 260 2.84 -2.61 34.59
C ALA A 260 3.24 -1.36 35.38
N MET A 261 4.44 -0.82 35.10
CA MET A 261 4.99 0.36 35.76
C MET A 261 4.70 1.66 35.00
N LYS A 262 4.11 1.57 33.80
CA LYS A 262 3.81 2.69 32.90
C LYS A 262 5.03 3.60 32.63
N THR A 263 6.23 3.03 32.66
CA THR A 263 7.50 3.74 32.50
C THR A 263 8.52 2.84 31.84
N ALA A 264 9.51 3.42 31.15
CA ALA A 264 10.60 2.63 30.60
C ALA A 264 11.44 1.99 31.71
N THR A 265 11.92 0.77 31.48
CA THR A 265 12.55 -0.06 32.52
C THR A 265 13.86 0.53 33.04
N HIS A 266 14.59 1.28 32.22
CA HIS A 266 15.81 1.99 32.64
C HIS A 266 15.54 3.11 33.65
N LYS A 267 14.34 3.69 33.67
CA LYS A 267 13.98 4.75 34.63
C LYS A 267 13.74 4.21 36.05
N LEU A 268 13.60 2.89 36.20
CA LEU A 268 13.41 2.26 37.50
C LEU A 268 14.72 2.05 38.26
N THR A 269 15.87 2.08 37.57
CA THR A 269 17.17 1.69 38.13
C THR A 269 17.50 2.44 39.43
N ASP A 270 17.30 3.75 39.49
CA ASP A 270 17.62 4.55 40.69
C ASP A 270 16.65 4.30 41.85
N THR A 271 15.39 3.96 41.54
CA THR A 271 14.33 3.78 42.55
C THR A 271 14.43 2.45 43.30
N VAL A 272 15.20 1.50 42.77
CA VAL A 272 15.34 0.14 43.31
C VAL A 272 16.72 -0.12 43.91
N GLN A 273 17.55 0.92 44.08
CA GLN A 273 18.85 0.80 44.76
C GLN A 273 18.69 0.62 46.29
N PRO A 274 19.68 0.03 46.99
CA PRO A 274 19.67 -0.04 48.45
C PRO A 274 19.37 1.31 49.10
N GLY A 275 18.31 1.38 49.91
CA GLY A 275 17.86 2.61 50.57
C GLY A 275 16.88 3.47 49.76
N ALA A 276 16.56 3.11 48.52
CA ALA A 276 15.55 3.78 47.69
C ALA A 276 14.13 3.21 47.95
N PRO A 277 13.05 3.95 47.58
CA PRO A 277 11.67 3.59 47.95
C PRO A 277 11.18 2.23 47.43
N LEU A 278 11.71 1.75 46.30
CA LEU A 278 11.32 0.49 45.67
C LEU A 278 12.42 -0.58 45.75
N TYR A 279 13.36 -0.45 46.70
CA TYR A 279 14.39 -1.46 46.92
C TYR A 279 13.76 -2.85 47.14
N GLY A 280 14.24 -3.86 46.41
CA GLY A 280 13.74 -5.24 46.48
C GLY A 280 12.49 -5.53 45.64
N LEU A 281 12.02 -4.58 44.81
CA LEU A 281 10.85 -4.76 43.94
C LEU A 281 10.93 -6.02 43.07
N GLU A 282 12.10 -6.30 42.49
CA GLU A 282 12.33 -7.48 41.66
C GLU A 282 12.09 -8.78 42.45
N SER A 283 12.60 -8.87 43.68
CA SER A 283 12.41 -10.03 44.56
C SER A 283 10.96 -10.19 45.01
N HIS A 284 10.30 -9.09 45.39
CA HIS A 284 8.89 -9.10 45.78
C HIS A 284 7.95 -9.52 44.64
N MET A 285 8.35 -9.23 43.41
CA MET A 285 7.63 -9.64 42.19
C MET A 285 8.13 -10.97 41.62
N GLN A 286 8.86 -11.78 42.40
CA GLN A 286 9.37 -13.09 42.00
C GLN A 286 10.18 -13.06 40.68
N GLY A 287 10.96 -12.00 40.48
CA GLY A 287 11.78 -11.81 39.28
C GLY A 287 10.97 -11.53 38.00
N LYS A 288 9.71 -11.11 38.12
CA LYS A 288 8.85 -10.73 37.00
C LYS A 288 9.10 -9.30 36.50
N VAL A 289 9.58 -8.42 37.38
CA VAL A 289 9.94 -7.03 37.07
C VAL A 289 11.41 -6.95 36.67
N VAL A 290 11.72 -6.20 35.61
CA VAL A 290 13.08 -5.91 35.14
C VAL A 290 13.34 -4.41 35.24
N THR A 291 14.37 -4.00 36.00
CA THR A 291 14.63 -2.59 36.32
C THR A 291 15.85 -2.01 35.60
N PHE A 292 16.21 -2.58 34.46
CA PHE A 292 17.26 -2.10 33.56
C PHE A 292 16.75 -2.03 32.12
N GLY A 293 17.41 -1.23 31.27
CA GLY A 293 16.88 -0.78 29.98
C GLY A 293 16.58 -1.87 28.93
N GLY A 294 15.83 -1.45 27.90
CA GLY A 294 15.33 -2.28 26.82
C GLY A 294 13.81 -2.52 26.84
N GLY A 295 13.10 -2.10 27.90
CA GLY A 295 11.64 -2.11 27.96
C GLY A 295 11.04 -0.70 27.88
N PHE A 296 10.07 -0.48 27.00
CA PHE A 296 9.41 0.81 26.79
C PHE A 296 7.89 0.67 26.70
N PRO A 297 7.13 1.57 27.35
CA PRO A 297 5.69 1.64 27.16
C PRO A 297 5.39 2.34 25.83
N LEU A 298 4.37 1.88 25.13
CA LEU A 298 3.99 2.38 23.81
C LEU A 298 2.78 3.29 23.96
N TRP A 299 3.00 4.59 24.02
CA TRP A 299 1.94 5.60 24.12
C TRP A 299 1.66 6.26 22.77
N ARG A 300 0.38 6.48 22.48
CA ARG A 300 -0.09 7.29 21.35
C ARG A 300 -1.26 8.14 21.84
N ASP A 301 -1.17 9.45 21.66
CA ASP A 301 -2.22 10.41 22.06
C ASP A 301 -2.69 10.27 23.52
N GLY A 302 -1.75 10.00 24.44
CA GLY A 302 -2.04 9.82 25.87
C GLY A 302 -2.69 8.48 26.23
N ILE A 303 -2.78 7.54 25.29
CA ILE A 303 -3.31 6.19 25.49
C ILE A 303 -2.17 5.17 25.46
N LEU A 304 -2.09 4.31 26.48
CA LEU A 304 -1.15 3.19 26.52
C LEU A 304 -1.65 2.07 25.61
N LEU A 305 -0.93 1.80 24.54
CA LEU A 305 -1.29 0.77 23.55
C LEU A 305 -0.70 -0.61 23.92
N GLY A 306 0.43 -0.62 24.63
CA GLY A 306 1.17 -1.83 24.97
C GLY A 306 2.58 -1.55 25.48
N GLY A 307 3.43 -2.57 25.45
CA GLY A 307 4.83 -2.47 25.83
C GLY A 307 5.73 -3.24 24.87
N LEU A 308 6.91 -2.69 24.60
CA LEU A 308 7.97 -3.30 23.81
C LEU A 308 9.13 -3.68 24.73
N GLY A 309 9.68 -4.87 24.54
CA GLY A 309 10.85 -5.36 25.25
C GLY A 309 11.87 -5.93 24.28
N ILE A 310 13.08 -5.39 24.31
CA ILE A 310 14.24 -5.84 23.55
C ILE A 310 15.28 -6.42 24.51
N SER A 311 15.85 -7.56 24.16
CA SER A 311 16.96 -8.16 24.90
C SER A 311 17.92 -8.90 23.97
N GLY A 312 19.21 -8.61 24.05
CA GLY A 312 20.27 -9.40 23.40
C GLY A 312 21.63 -8.74 23.36
N GLY A 313 21.69 -7.41 23.42
CA GLY A 313 22.94 -6.64 23.46
C GLY A 313 23.24 -6.03 24.84
N SER A 314 24.02 -4.95 24.83
CA SER A 314 24.13 -4.04 25.97
C SER A 314 22.81 -3.32 26.23
N VAL A 315 22.69 -2.71 27.41
CA VAL A 315 21.50 -1.92 27.75
C VAL A 315 21.31 -0.76 26.77
N GLU A 316 22.38 -0.09 26.33
CA GLU A 316 22.25 1.00 25.36
C GLU A 316 21.80 0.48 23.98
N GLN A 317 22.30 -0.68 23.56
CA GLN A 317 21.94 -1.29 22.27
C GLN A 317 20.48 -1.75 22.25
N ASP A 318 20.03 -2.41 23.31
CA ASP A 318 18.62 -2.80 23.46
C ASP A 318 17.69 -1.57 23.43
N MET A 319 18.11 -0.47 24.05
CA MET A 319 17.35 0.79 24.06
C MET A 319 17.31 1.46 22.68
N ASP A 320 18.43 1.49 21.97
CA ASP A 320 18.52 2.07 20.62
C ASP A 320 17.62 1.31 19.63
N ILE A 321 17.63 -0.03 19.68
CA ILE A 321 16.73 -0.88 18.88
C ILE A 321 15.26 -0.60 19.22
N ALA A 322 14.92 -0.52 20.51
CA ALA A 322 13.56 -0.25 20.95
C ALA A 322 13.06 1.12 20.46
N GLN A 323 13.89 2.16 20.59
CA GLN A 323 13.55 3.52 20.20
C GLN A 323 13.38 3.66 18.67
N SER A 324 14.21 2.97 17.89
CA SER A 324 14.06 2.89 16.43
C SER A 324 12.71 2.27 16.04
N ALA A 325 12.33 1.16 16.68
CA ALA A 325 11.05 0.51 16.45
C ALA A 325 9.86 1.39 16.84
N MET A 326 9.91 2.07 17.97
CA MET A 326 8.86 2.99 18.42
C MET A 326 8.64 4.15 17.44
N THR A 327 9.73 4.73 16.94
CA THR A 327 9.68 5.81 15.95
C THR A 327 8.95 5.37 14.68
N ALA A 328 9.10 4.11 14.27
CA ALA A 328 8.50 3.57 13.05
C ALA A 328 6.96 3.53 13.06
N ILE A 329 6.32 3.59 14.23
CA ILE A 329 4.86 3.62 14.37
C ILE A 329 4.35 4.88 15.07
N ASN A 330 5.18 5.92 15.16
CA ASN A 330 4.86 7.19 15.84
C ASN A 330 4.30 7.00 17.26
N VAL A 331 4.95 6.14 18.05
CA VAL A 331 4.64 5.99 19.49
C VAL A 331 5.83 6.47 20.32
N GLY A 332 5.54 6.93 21.53
CA GLY A 332 6.53 7.49 22.43
C GLY A 332 6.29 7.08 23.88
N GLU A 333 7.07 7.68 24.78
CA GLU A 333 6.75 7.68 26.20
C GLU A 333 5.63 8.71 26.47
N ASN A 334 4.87 8.52 27.56
CA ASN A 334 3.87 9.50 27.97
C ASN A 334 4.59 10.81 28.36
N GLN A 335 4.21 11.93 27.74
CA GLN A 335 4.73 13.26 28.11
C GLN A 335 4.15 13.74 29.42
#